data_AF-A0A918EYN9-F1
#
_entry.id   AF-A0A918EYN9-F1
#
_cell.length_a   1.000
_cell.length_b   1.000
_cell.length_c   1.000
_cell.angle_alpha   90.00
_cell.angle_beta   90.00
_cell.angle_gamma   90.00
#
_symmetry.space_group_name_H-M   'P 1'
#
loop_
_entity.id
_entity.type
_entity.pdbx_description
1 polymer ?
#
loop_
_entity_poly.entity_id
_entity_poly.type
_entity_poly.pdbx_seq_one_letter_code
_entity_poly.pdbx_strand_id
1 'polypeptide(L)'
;MDFSDGYIYVDYNHAEGAADDMVGQSQAIMSILANLEMELAELRNSWIGDDRDVYSEVQAKWDNAVENIKTLLANHSGLLTEISGNYRYTEQNLSQRWGDIRIGSR
;
A
#
# COMPACT_ATOMS: atom_id res chain seq x y z
N MET A 1 -44.00 -1.18 -17.02
CA MET A 1 -43.21 -0.86 -15.81
C MET A 1 -41.96 -0.16 -16.31
N ASP A 2 -41.73 1.06 -15.83
CA ASP A 2 -40.56 1.85 -16.15
C ASP A 2 -39.40 1.36 -15.27
N PHE A 3 -38.30 0.96 -15.89
CA PHE A 3 -37.08 0.48 -15.22
C PHE A 3 -36.00 1.59 -15.17
N SER A 4 -36.42 2.86 -15.16
CA SER A 4 -35.49 4.01 -15.12
C SER A 4 -34.86 4.26 -13.75
N ASP A 5 -35.24 3.52 -12.70
CA ASP A 5 -34.82 3.83 -11.34
C ASP A 5 -33.56 3.07 -10.94
N GLY A 6 -32.44 3.79 -10.97
CA GLY A 6 -31.25 3.48 -10.18
C GLY A 6 -30.20 2.63 -10.88
N TYR A 7 -29.43 3.23 -11.81
CA TYR A 7 -28.05 2.80 -11.97
C TYR A 7 -27.33 3.12 -10.65
N ILE A 8 -27.04 2.10 -9.84
CA ILE A 8 -26.09 2.24 -8.74
C ILE A 8 -24.70 2.37 -9.40
N TYR A 9 -24.33 3.61 -9.73
CA TYR A 9 -23.00 3.96 -10.20
C TYR A 9 -22.12 4.12 -8.96
N VAL A 10 -21.47 3.04 -8.55
CA VAL A 10 -20.36 3.19 -7.62
C VAL A 10 -19.11 3.38 -8.49
N ASP A 11 -18.40 4.49 -8.27
CA ASP A 11 -17.25 4.84 -9.09
C ASP A 11 -16.06 3.97 -8.71
N TYR A 12 -15.99 2.84 -9.40
CA TYR A 12 -15.15 1.77 -8.96
C TYR A 12 -13.69 1.87 -9.46
N ASN A 13 -13.43 2.65 -10.51
CA ASN A 13 -12.10 2.76 -11.10
C ASN A 13 -11.12 3.59 -10.23
N HIS A 14 -11.64 4.54 -9.45
CA HIS A 14 -10.80 5.40 -8.61
C HIS A 14 -10.14 4.67 -7.43
N ALA A 15 -10.82 3.68 -6.83
CA ALA A 15 -10.29 2.97 -5.66
C ALA A 15 -9.15 2.00 -6.02
N GLU A 16 -9.20 1.39 -7.20
CA GLU A 16 -8.16 0.50 -7.70
C GLU A 16 -6.87 1.26 -8.03
N GLY A 17 -6.98 2.38 -8.75
CA GLY A 17 -5.83 3.25 -9.02
C GLY A 17 -5.18 3.78 -7.74
N ALA A 18 -5.99 4.15 -6.73
CA ALA A 18 -5.47 4.60 -5.45
C ALA A 18 -4.71 3.50 -4.69
N ALA A 19 -5.15 2.24 -4.76
CA ALA A 19 -4.47 1.12 -4.13
C ALA A 19 -3.10 0.84 -4.78
N ASP A 20 -3.06 0.80 -6.11
CA ASP A 20 -1.81 0.62 -6.87
C ASP A 20 -0.82 1.77 -6.61
N ASP A 21 -1.30 3.02 -6.60
CA ASP A 21 -0.50 4.20 -6.28
C ASP A 21 0.11 4.11 -4.87
N MET A 22 -0.67 3.66 -3.88
CA MET A 22 -0.22 3.50 -2.51
C MET A 22 0.83 2.38 -2.35
N VAL A 23 0.73 1.29 -3.11
CA VAL A 23 1.78 0.26 -3.18
C VAL A 23 3.07 0.85 -3.75
N GLY A 24 2.97 1.61 -4.85
CA GLY A 24 4.12 2.29 -5.44
C GLY A 24 4.79 3.28 -4.48
N GLN A 25 4.00 4.09 -3.78
CA GLN A 25 4.52 5.01 -2.75
C GLN A 25 5.18 4.28 -1.58
N SER A 26 4.61 3.16 -1.14
CA SER A 26 5.20 2.34 -0.06
C SER A 26 6.58 1.79 -0.46
N GLN A 27 6.74 1.36 -1.71
CA GLN A 27 8.03 0.95 -2.26
C GLN A 27 9.03 2.11 -2.32
N ALA A 28 8.60 3.29 -2.75
CA ALA A 28 9.44 4.48 -2.77
C ALA A 28 9.96 4.85 -1.36
N ILE A 29 9.08 4.79 -0.34
CA ILE A 29 9.48 5.02 1.05
C ILE A 29 10.52 3.98 1.50
N MET A 30 10.33 2.70 1.16
CA MET A 30 11.32 1.67 1.48
C MET A 30 12.69 1.95 0.84
N SER A 31 12.73 2.41 -0.41
CA SER A 31 13.98 2.81 -1.06
C SER A 31 14.66 4.01 -0.39
N ILE A 32 13.89 5.02 0.02
CA ILE A 32 14.43 6.18 0.75
C ILE A 32 15.05 5.74 2.08
N LEU A 33 14.38 4.86 2.83
CA LEU A 33 14.88 4.34 4.10
C LEU A 33 16.19 3.55 3.90
N ALA A 34 16.27 2.73 2.85
CA ALA A 34 17.49 1.98 2.52
C ALA A 34 18.67 2.90 2.14
N ASN A 35 18.41 3.98 1.39
CA ASN A 35 19.44 4.97 1.08
C ASN A 35 19.93 5.69 2.33
N LEU A 36 19.01 6.09 3.22
CA LEU A 36 19.36 6.72 4.49
C LEU A 36 20.22 5.79 5.36
N GLU A 37 19.92 4.48 5.36
CA GLU A 37 20.72 3.46 6.05
C GLU A 37 22.17 3.43 5.56
N MET A 38 22.37 3.47 4.23
CA MET A 38 23.70 3.48 3.62
C MET A 38 24.47 4.76 3.96
N GLU A 39 23.83 5.93 3.91
CA GLU A 39 24.46 7.20 4.27
C GLU A 39 24.89 7.23 5.75
N LEU A 40 24.04 6.72 6.65
CA LEU A 40 24.36 6.60 8.07
C LEU A 40 25.50 5.60 8.34
N ALA A 41 25.59 4.52 7.55
CA ALA A 41 26.67 3.55 7.66
C ALA A 41 28.04 4.16 7.30
N GLU A 42 28.11 5.00 6.27
CA GLU A 42 29.34 5.76 5.95
C GLU A 42 29.70 6.74 7.06
N LEU A 43 28.72 7.46 7.60
CA LEU A 43 28.92 8.43 8.67
C LEU A 43 29.52 7.75 9.93
N ARG A 44 29.06 6.53 10.26
CA ARG A 44 29.56 5.75 11.40
C ARG A 44 31.07 5.48 11.33
N ASN A 45 31.63 5.32 10.14
CA ASN A 45 33.06 5.08 9.97
C ASN A 45 33.91 6.34 10.20
N SER A 46 33.29 7.52 10.17
CA SER A 46 33.98 8.80 10.35
C SER A 46 34.09 9.25 11.80
N TRP A 47 33.40 8.59 12.74
CA TRP A 47 33.29 9.05 14.13
C TRP A 47 34.25 8.29 15.07
N ILE A 48 35.20 9.01 15.65
CA ILE A 48 36.20 8.51 16.62
C ILE A 48 36.03 9.28 17.93
N GLY A 49 35.91 8.57 19.06
CA GLY A 49 35.91 9.16 20.42
C GLY A 49 34.68 8.83 21.27
N ASP A 50 34.51 9.59 22.36
CA ASP A 50 33.55 9.36 23.45
C ASP A 50 32.06 9.43 23.02
N ASP A 51 31.76 10.00 21.85
CA ASP A 51 30.39 10.11 21.32
C ASP A 51 29.84 8.80 20.71
N ARG A 52 30.67 7.75 20.65
CA ARG A 52 30.33 6.44 20.05
C ARG A 52 29.16 5.74 20.74
N ASP A 53 29.06 5.84 22.06
CA ASP A 53 28.04 5.14 22.83
C ASP A 53 26.66 5.77 22.64
N VAL A 54 26.60 7.11 22.67
CA VAL A 54 25.38 7.88 22.39
C VAL A 54 24.90 7.62 20.96
N TYR A 55 25.81 7.61 20.00
CA TYR A 55 25.46 7.30 18.61
C TYR A 55 24.92 5.88 18.46
N SER A 56 25.53 4.89 19.12
CA SER A 56 25.08 3.50 19.06
C SER A 56 23.65 3.34 19.57
N GLU A 57 23.27 4.08 20.62
CA GLU A 57 21.90 4.11 21.13
C GLU A 57 20.92 4.74 20.13
N VAL A 58 21.29 5.88 19.53
CA VAL A 58 20.45 6.56 18.54
C VAL A 58 20.28 5.71 17.28
N GLN A 59 21.36 5.08 16.82
CA GLN A 59 21.34 4.19 15.67
C GLN A 59 20.41 3.00 15.92
N ALA A 60 20.51 2.34 17.08
CA ALA A 60 19.63 1.24 17.42
C ALA A 60 18.14 1.65 17.45
N LYS A 61 17.83 2.86 17.95
CA LYS A 61 16.45 3.38 17.92
C LYS A 61 15.97 3.63 16.49
N TRP A 62 16.84 4.18 15.65
CA TRP A 62 16.54 4.42 14.24
C TRP A 62 16.31 3.09 13.49
N ASP A 63 17.19 2.09 13.65
CA ASP A 63 17.06 0.77 13.02
C ASP A 63 15.72 0.12 13.39
N ASN A 64 15.35 0.17 14.68
CA ASN A 64 14.05 -0.35 15.14
C ASN A 64 12.86 0.42 14.54
N ALA A 65 12.95 1.75 14.44
CA ALA A 65 11.88 2.56 13.85
C ALA A 65 11.71 2.25 12.35
N VAL A 66 12.81 2.06 11.62
CA VAL A 66 12.81 1.70 10.21
C VAL A 66 12.15 0.34 10.00
N GLU A 67 12.49 -0.65 10.82
CA GLU A 67 11.89 -1.99 10.71
C GLU A 67 10.38 -1.97 11.00
N ASN A 68 9.96 -1.17 11.98
CA ASN A 68 8.53 -0.95 12.25
C ASN A 68 7.81 -0.32 11.05
N ILE A 69 8.44 0.67 10.40
CA ILE A 69 7.86 1.32 9.20
C ILE A 69 7.80 0.32 8.03
N LYS A 70 8.85 -0.45 7.79
CA LYS A 70 8.87 -1.51 6.76
C LYS A 70 7.71 -2.50 6.98
N THR A 71 7.54 -2.96 8.22
CA THR A 71 6.45 -3.87 8.61
C THR A 71 5.07 -3.24 8.36
N LEU A 72 4.88 -1.99 8.78
CA LEU A 72 3.61 -1.27 8.60
C LEU A 72 3.27 -1.10 7.12
N LEU A 73 4.24 -0.68 6.30
CA LEU A 73 4.06 -0.49 4.86
C LEU A 73 3.75 -1.80 4.13
N ALA A 74 4.42 -2.89 4.51
CA ALA A 74 4.14 -4.22 3.97
C ALA A 74 2.71 -4.68 4.30
N ASN A 75 2.29 -4.52 5.56
CA ASN A 75 0.94 -4.88 6.00
C ASN A 75 -0.12 -4.04 5.28
N HIS A 76 0.08 -2.72 5.15
CA HIS A 76 -0.84 -1.86 4.41
C HIS A 76 -0.91 -2.21 2.93
N SER A 77 0.22 -2.50 2.28
CA SER A 77 0.25 -2.90 0.88
C SER A 77 -0.52 -4.21 0.65
N GLY A 78 -0.40 -5.18 1.57
CA GLY A 78 -1.17 -6.42 1.54
C GLY A 78 -2.67 -6.18 1.68
N LEU A 79 -3.08 -5.36 2.65
CA LEU A 79 -4.49 -4.99 2.85
C LEU A 79 -5.09 -4.30 1.62
N LEU A 80 -4.36 -3.35 1.01
CA LEU A 80 -4.81 -2.66 -0.20
C LEU A 80 -4.97 -3.62 -1.37
N THR A 81 -4.04 -4.56 -1.53
CA THR A 81 -4.12 -5.60 -2.56
C THR A 81 -5.35 -6.48 -2.36
N GLU A 82 -5.62 -6.90 -1.12
CA GLU A 82 -6.80 -7.68 -0.76
C GLU A 82 -8.10 -6.92 -1.06
N ILE A 83 -8.18 -5.65 -0.65
CA ILE A 83 -9.32 -4.77 -0.94
C ILE A 83 -9.55 -4.69 -2.45
N SER A 84 -8.49 -4.46 -3.25
CA SER A 84 -8.59 -4.41 -4.71
C SER A 84 -9.07 -5.74 -5.33
N GLY A 85 -8.63 -6.87 -4.78
CA GLY A 85 -9.00 -8.20 -5.28
C GLY A 85 -10.47 -8.53 -4.99
N ASN A 86 -10.90 -8.33 -3.74
CA ASN A 86 -12.29 -8.50 -3.32
C ASN A 86 -13.25 -7.65 -4.16
N TYR A 87 -12.77 -6.47 -4.52
CA TYR A 87 -13.50 -5.53 -5.34
C TYR A 87 -13.67 -5.99 -6.79
N ARG A 88 -12.57 -6.33 -7.49
CA ARG A 88 -12.62 -6.88 -8.85
C ARG A 88 -13.54 -8.10 -8.93
N TYR A 89 -13.49 -8.97 -7.92
CA TYR A 89 -14.37 -10.14 -7.83
C TYR A 89 -15.85 -9.76 -7.70
N THR A 90 -16.17 -8.76 -6.87
CA THR A 90 -17.55 -8.29 -6.68
C THR A 90 -18.09 -7.69 -7.98
N GLU A 91 -17.30 -6.87 -8.67
CA GLU A 91 -17.67 -6.26 -9.95
C GLU A 91 -17.94 -7.29 -11.04
N GLN A 92 -17.07 -8.29 -11.19
CA GLN A 92 -17.28 -9.36 -12.16
C GLN A 92 -18.58 -10.13 -11.90
N ASN A 93 -18.87 -10.45 -10.64
CA ASN A 93 -20.11 -11.14 -10.26
C ASN A 93 -21.36 -10.30 -10.52
N LEU A 94 -21.32 -9.01 -10.19
CA LEU A 94 -22.45 -8.12 -10.47
C LEU A 94 -22.67 -7.99 -11.98
N SER A 95 -21.62 -7.73 -12.75
CA SER A 95 -21.68 -7.63 -14.21
C SER A 95 -22.31 -8.88 -14.86
N GLN A 96 -21.90 -10.08 -14.43
CA GLN A 96 -22.48 -11.34 -14.90
C GLN A 96 -23.99 -11.44 -14.62
N ARG A 97 -24.42 -11.09 -13.40
CA ARG A 97 -25.85 -11.12 -13.02
C ARG A 97 -26.69 -10.15 -13.84
N TRP A 98 -26.20 -8.95 -14.11
CA TRP A 98 -26.88 -7.99 -14.99
C TRP A 98 -26.94 -8.49 -16.44
N GLY A 99 -25.90 -9.18 -16.92
CA GLY A 99 -25.89 -9.87 -18.22
C GLY A 99 -26.98 -10.93 -18.32
N ASP A 100 -27.12 -11.77 -17.29
CA ASP A 100 -28.11 -12.85 -17.24
C ASP A 100 -29.56 -12.33 -17.21
N ILE A 101 -29.83 -11.27 -16.43
CA ILE A 101 -31.16 -10.62 -16.39
C ILE A 101 -31.53 -10.04 -17.76
N ARG A 102 -30.56 -9.51 -18.51
CA ARG A 102 -30.78 -8.95 -19.85
C ARG A 102 -31.05 -10.04 -20.91
N ILE A 103 -30.56 -11.26 -20.70
CA ILE A 103 -30.78 -12.40 -21.61
C ILE A 103 -32.08 -13.15 -21.27
N GLY A 104 -32.46 -13.19 -19.99
CA GLY A 104 -33.66 -13.88 -19.48
C GLY A 104 -34.99 -13.17 -19.66
N SER A 105 -35.02 -11.93 -20.18
CA SER A 105 -36.26 -11.22 -20.51
C SER A 105 -36.75 -11.56 -21.92
N ARG A 106 -37.31 -12.77 -22.07
CA ARG A 106 -38.18 -13.17 -23.18
C ARG A 106 -39.48 -13.74 -22.67
#